data_AF-A0A6N9R0V0-F1
#
_entry.id   AF-A0A6N9R0V0-F1
#
_cell.length_a   1.000
_cell.length_b   1.000
_cell.length_c   1.000
_cell.angle_alpha   90.00
_cell.angle_beta   90.00
_cell.angle_gamma   90.00
#
_symmetry.space_group_name_H-M   'P 1'
#
loop_
_entity.id
_entity.type
_entity.pdbx_description
1 polymer ?
#
loop_
_entity_poly.entity_id
_entity_poly.type
_entity_poly.pdbx_seq_one_letter_code
_entity_poly.pdbx_strand_id
1 'polypeptide(L)'
;MDPQRPAPDDAAPRPRAAAPEAVCSRRGCSRPAQWTLLWNNPRVHTPERRKAWLACDEHREHLADFLGQRGFLKTITPFEAPDDATPDAAASQDSPSRTSPGDPTGEDSPHTDSSHEPGAGDGRAEGGDSGVVRSEGSGRTH
;
A
#
# COMPACT_ATOMS: atom_id res chain seq x y z
N MET A 1 0.85 -23.39 36.88
CA MET A 1 1.86 -22.52 36.26
C MET A 1 2.33 -23.15 34.96
N ASP A 2 2.01 -22.51 33.84
CA ASP A 2 2.39 -22.93 32.49
C ASP A 2 3.83 -22.46 32.21
N PRO A 3 4.80 -23.35 31.93
CA PRO A 3 6.17 -22.93 31.70
C PRO A 3 6.30 -22.31 30.30
N GLN A 4 6.25 -20.98 30.29
CA GLN A 4 6.98 -20.09 29.39
C GLN A 4 6.92 -20.46 27.89
N ARG A 5 5.94 -19.88 27.19
CA ARG A 5 6.01 -19.72 25.73
C ARG A 5 7.27 -18.91 25.38
N PRO A 6 8.19 -19.40 24.53
CA PRO A 6 9.32 -18.59 24.11
C PRO A 6 8.82 -17.35 23.35
N ALA A 7 9.46 -16.20 23.60
CA ALA A 7 9.26 -15.01 22.79
C ALA A 7 9.58 -15.34 21.32
N PRO A 8 8.87 -14.77 20.33
CA PRO A 8 9.33 -14.88 18.95
C PRO A 8 10.71 -14.22 18.87
N ASP A 9 11.72 -15.05 18.68
CA ASP A 9 13.08 -14.68 18.32
C ASP A 9 13.04 -13.75 17.11
N ASP A 10 13.88 -12.71 17.17
CA ASP A 10 14.21 -11.73 16.14
C ASP A 10 13.74 -12.14 14.74
N ALA A 11 12.52 -11.74 14.39
CA ALA A 11 12.03 -11.90 13.03
C ALA A 11 12.80 -10.87 12.18
N ALA A 12 14.00 -11.26 11.73
CA ALA A 12 14.71 -10.59 10.65
C ALA A 12 13.66 -10.22 9.60
N PRO A 13 13.58 -8.94 9.16
CA PRO A 13 12.60 -8.56 8.17
C PRO A 13 12.79 -9.51 6.99
N ARG A 14 11.72 -10.24 6.65
CA ARG A 14 11.69 -11.05 5.42
C ARG A 14 12.25 -10.17 4.30
N PRO A 15 13.23 -10.62 3.50
CA PRO A 15 13.78 -9.81 2.44
C PRO A 15 12.60 -9.33 1.61
N ARG A 16 12.33 -8.02 1.69
CA ARG A 16 11.31 -7.39 0.88
C ARG A 16 11.80 -7.63 -0.53
N ALA A 17 11.14 -8.54 -1.25
CA ALA A 17 11.56 -8.99 -2.58
C ALA A 17 12.08 -7.77 -3.34
N ALA A 18 13.36 -7.84 -3.77
CA ALA A 18 14.10 -6.73 -4.35
C ALA A 18 13.13 -5.91 -5.21
N ALA A 19 12.87 -4.68 -4.79
CA ALA A 19 11.83 -3.86 -5.41
C ALA A 19 12.14 -3.82 -6.91
N PRO A 20 11.14 -4.07 -7.78
CA PRO A 20 11.39 -4.11 -9.21
C PRO A 20 12.08 -2.80 -9.61
N GLU A 21 13.23 -2.93 -10.27
CA GLU A 21 13.95 -1.81 -10.84
C GLU A 21 12.95 -0.90 -11.56
N ALA A 22 12.95 0.39 -11.23
CA ALA A 22 11.99 1.31 -11.79
C ALA A 22 12.27 1.49 -13.28
N VAL A 23 11.48 0.84 -14.14
CA VAL A 23 11.71 0.81 -15.59
C VAL A 23 10.93 1.92 -16.31
N CYS A 24 11.53 2.43 -17.38
CA CYS A 24 10.86 3.33 -18.32
C CYS A 24 9.52 2.76 -18.83
N SER A 25 8.46 3.57 -18.79
CA SER A 25 7.11 3.21 -19.24
C SER A 25 6.94 3.18 -20.77
N ARG A 26 7.97 3.57 -21.54
CA ARG A 26 7.93 3.46 -23.01
C ARG A 26 7.90 1.97 -23.36
N ARG A 27 6.93 1.58 -24.20
CA ARG A 27 6.81 0.18 -24.64
C ARG A 27 8.11 -0.30 -25.28
N GLY A 28 8.66 -1.41 -24.77
CA GLY A 28 9.91 -2.00 -25.27
C GLY A 28 11.18 -1.36 -24.72
N CYS A 29 11.09 -0.39 -23.81
CA CYS A 29 12.25 0.16 -23.12
C CYS A 29 12.41 -0.53 -21.76
N SER A 30 13.61 -1.05 -21.48
CA SER A 30 13.99 -1.61 -20.17
C SER A 30 14.99 -0.73 -19.40
N ARG A 31 15.29 0.48 -19.90
CA ARG A 31 16.26 1.38 -19.27
C ARG A 31 15.74 1.88 -17.90
N PRO A 32 16.64 2.12 -16.93
CA PRO A 32 16.26 2.66 -15.64
C PRO A 32 15.59 4.03 -15.80
N ALA A 33 14.53 4.23 -15.03
CA ALA A 33 13.82 5.49 -14.95
C ALA A 33 14.66 6.52 -14.19
N GLN A 34 14.69 7.73 -14.74
CA GLN A 34 15.35 8.90 -14.15
C GLN A 34 14.39 10.07 -14.00
N TRP A 35 13.18 9.95 -14.56
CA TRP A 35 12.16 10.97 -14.57
C TRP A 35 10.79 10.39 -14.26
N THR A 36 9.99 11.15 -13.53
CA THR A 36 8.57 10.90 -13.28
C THR A 36 7.74 11.96 -13.99
N LEU A 37 6.84 11.51 -14.86
CA LEU A 37 5.86 12.35 -15.54
C LEU A 37 4.51 12.16 -14.88
N LEU A 38 4.07 13.17 -14.13
CA LEU A 38 2.73 13.22 -13.56
C LEU A 38 1.74 13.72 -14.61
N TRP A 39 0.69 12.94 -14.84
CA TRP A 39 -0.35 13.26 -15.80
C TRP A 39 -1.75 12.97 -15.26
N ASN A 40 -2.73 13.64 -15.86
CA ASN A 40 -4.14 13.43 -15.57
C ASN A 40 -4.96 13.49 -16.87
N ASN A 41 -5.76 12.45 -17.11
CA ASN A 41 -6.78 12.45 -18.16
C ASN A 41 -8.16 12.72 -17.52
N PRO A 42 -8.71 13.93 -17.65
CA PRO A 42 -9.98 14.31 -17.01
C PRO A 42 -11.20 13.54 -17.53
N ARG A 43 -11.06 12.83 -18.66
CA ARG A 43 -12.13 11.97 -19.19
C ARG A 43 -12.27 10.64 -18.44
N VAL A 44 -11.25 10.23 -17.68
CA VAL A 44 -11.18 8.92 -17.00
C VAL A 44 -10.88 9.06 -15.51
N HIS A 45 -10.14 10.10 -15.12
CA HIS A 45 -9.71 10.34 -13.76
C HIS A 45 -10.25 11.66 -13.24
N THR A 46 -10.50 11.74 -11.93
CA THR A 46 -10.86 13.00 -11.27
C THR A 46 -9.69 14.00 -11.34
N PRO A 47 -9.92 15.32 -11.23
CA PRO A 47 -8.85 16.32 -11.32
C PRO A 47 -7.70 16.09 -10.32
N GLU A 48 -8.03 15.56 -9.15
CA GLU A 48 -7.13 15.28 -8.02
C GLU A 48 -6.31 14.00 -8.22
N ARG A 49 -6.78 13.05 -9.04
CA ARG A 49 -6.08 11.80 -9.33
C ARG A 49 -5.03 12.02 -10.41
N ARG A 50 -3.75 11.91 -10.03
CA ARG A 50 -2.60 11.99 -10.93
C ARG A 50 -1.96 10.61 -11.05
N LYS A 51 -1.70 10.19 -12.28
CA LYS A 51 -0.93 8.98 -12.56
C LYS A 51 0.51 9.36 -12.83
N ALA A 52 1.44 8.50 -12.42
CA ALA A 52 2.86 8.63 -12.68
C ALA A 52 3.27 7.69 -13.83
N TRP A 53 3.98 8.23 -14.81
CA TRP A 53 4.73 7.46 -15.80
C TRP A 53 6.22 7.68 -15.60
N LEU A 54 6.99 6.61 -15.71
CA LEU A 54 8.43 6.64 -15.53
C LEU A 54 9.12 6.77 -16.89
N ALA A 55 10.22 7.53 -16.95
CA ALA A 55 10.99 7.73 -18.17
C ALA A 55 12.49 7.73 -17.91
N CYS A 56 13.27 7.15 -18.83
CA CYS A 56 14.71 7.40 -18.93
C CYS A 56 14.95 8.74 -19.67
N ASP A 57 16.18 9.27 -19.65
CA ASP A 57 16.52 10.52 -20.35
C ASP A 57 16.09 10.53 -21.82
N GLU A 58 16.34 9.42 -22.52
CA GLU A 58 16.05 9.28 -23.95
C GLU A 58 14.55 9.40 -24.27
N HIS A 59 13.69 8.98 -23.34
CA HIS A 59 12.25 8.89 -23.57
C HIS A 59 11.42 9.93 -22.83
N ARG A 60 12.05 10.74 -21.98
CA ARG A 60 11.39 11.82 -21.23
C ARG A 60 10.65 12.76 -22.17
N GLU A 61 11.33 13.25 -23.20
CA GLU A 61 10.78 14.25 -24.13
C GLU A 61 9.63 13.68 -24.95
N HIS A 62 9.83 12.50 -25.55
CA HIS A 62 8.77 11.82 -26.32
C HIS A 62 7.47 11.60 -25.50
N LEU A 63 7.59 11.19 -24.23
CA LEU A 63 6.42 11.00 -23.37
C LEU A 63 5.80 12.35 -22.94
N ALA A 64 6.63 13.36 -22.67
CA ALA A 64 6.18 14.70 -22.35
C ALA A 64 5.39 15.32 -23.52
N ASP A 65 5.90 15.23 -24.74
CA ASP A 65 5.22 15.72 -25.94
C ASP A 65 3.89 15.00 -26.17
N PHE A 66 3.87 13.67 -26.03
CA PHE A 66 2.67 12.87 -26.19
C PHE A 66 1.56 13.26 -25.20
N LEU A 67 1.93 13.57 -23.95
CA LEU A 67 0.99 14.01 -22.92
C LEU A 67 0.64 15.50 -23.06
N GLY A 68 1.60 16.33 -23.46
CA GLY A 68 1.47 17.77 -23.64
C GLY A 68 0.53 18.13 -24.78
N GLN A 69 0.65 17.47 -25.93
CA GLN A 69 -0.26 17.65 -27.08
C GLN A 69 -1.73 17.37 -26.74
N ARG A 70 -2.00 16.58 -25.70
CA ARG A 70 -3.35 16.27 -25.23
C ARG A 70 -3.78 17.07 -24.00
N GLY A 71 -2.92 17.93 -23.48
CA GLY A 71 -3.17 18.70 -22.25
C GLY A 71 -3.23 17.85 -20.97
N PHE A 72 -2.68 16.63 -21.00
CA PHE A 72 -2.71 15.70 -19.87
C PHE A 72 -1.50 15.84 -18.95
N LEU A 73 -0.38 16.37 -19.47
CA LEU A 73 0.84 16.56 -18.69
C LEU A 73 0.61 17.58 -17.57
N LYS A 74 1.03 17.25 -16.35
CA LYS A 74 0.97 18.14 -15.19
C LYS A 74 2.34 18.59 -14.75
N THR A 75 3.25 17.64 -14.53
CA THR A 75 4.58 17.93 -13.98
C THR A 75 5.57 16.86 -14.42
N ILE A 76 6.82 17.26 -14.60
CA ILE A 76 7.95 16.36 -14.80
C ILE A 76 8.91 16.62 -13.63
N THR A 77 9.26 15.58 -12.89
CA THR A 77 10.24 15.65 -11.81
C THR A 77 11.32 14.59 -12.03
N PRO A 78 12.54 14.78 -11.51
CA PRO A 78 13.49 13.68 -11.36
C PRO A 78 12.82 12.50 -10.63
N PHE A 79 13.13 11.29 -11.06
CA PHE A 79 12.77 10.08 -10.34
C PHE A 79 13.91 9.74 -9.40
N GLU A 80 13.63 9.81 -8.10
CA GLU A 80 14.50 9.27 -7.08
C GLU A 80 14.07 7.82 -6.89
N ALA A 81 14.91 6.89 -7.34
CA ALA A 81 14.74 5.51 -6.95
C ALA A 81 14.80 5.48 -5.42
N PRO A 82 13.90 4.77 -4.73
CA PRO A 82 14.13 4.52 -3.32
C PRO A 82 15.46 3.78 -3.25
N ASP A 83 16.49 4.49 -2.81
CA ASP A 83 17.78 3.89 -2.53
C ASP A 83 17.49 2.66 -1.65
N ASP A 84 18.16 1.55 -1.93
CA ASP A 84 18.41 0.54 -0.91
C ASP A 84 19.33 1.22 0.12
N ALA A 85 18.80 2.21 0.82
CA ALA A 85 19.47 2.91 1.89
C ALA A 85 19.54 1.89 3.01
N THR A 86 20.69 1.23 3.04
CA THR A 86 21.26 0.62 4.24
C THR A 86 20.79 1.44 5.45
N PRO A 87 20.03 0.87 6.41
CA PRO A 87 19.80 1.55 7.67
C PRO A 87 21.11 1.50 8.47
N ASP A 88 22.07 2.34 8.09
CA ASP A 88 23.25 2.63 8.88
C ASP A 88 23.58 4.10 8.75
N ALA A 89 22.89 4.91 9.57
CA ALA A 89 23.39 6.13 10.21
C ALA A 89 22.22 7.02 10.67
N ALA A 90 21.60 6.67 11.81
CA ALA A 90 21.31 7.66 12.84
C ALA A 90 20.90 6.97 14.16
N ALA A 91 21.71 7.24 15.17
CA ALA A 91 21.46 7.07 16.60
C ALA A 91 21.67 5.67 17.19
N SER A 92 22.95 5.34 17.39
CA SER A 92 23.40 4.76 18.65
C SER A 92 22.78 5.55 19.81
N GLN A 93 21.73 4.99 20.42
CA GLN A 93 21.35 5.37 21.76
C GLN A 93 22.17 4.50 22.70
N ASP A 94 23.28 5.09 23.15
CA ASP A 94 24.07 4.66 24.29
C ASP A 94 23.15 4.10 25.39
N SER A 95 23.24 2.78 25.60
CA SER A 95 22.54 2.08 26.67
C SER A 95 23.56 1.75 27.76
N PRO A 96 23.55 2.41 28.92
CA PRO A 96 24.10 1.79 30.11
C PRO A 96 23.02 0.92 30.78
N SER A 97 23.18 -0.37 30.53
CA SER A 97 22.94 -1.53 31.38
C SER A 97 21.95 -1.44 32.55
N ARG A 98 20.99 -2.36 32.46
CA ARG A 98 20.18 -2.93 33.53
C ARG A 98 21.07 -3.40 34.70
N THR A 99 20.75 -2.95 35.91
CA THR A 99 21.04 -3.71 37.15
C THR A 99 19.71 -3.98 37.85
N SER A 100 19.33 -5.25 37.90
CA SER A 100 18.32 -5.78 38.82
C SER A 100 19.06 -6.40 40.00
N PRO A 101 18.64 -6.17 41.26
CA PRO A 101 17.88 -7.22 41.97
C PRO A 101 16.85 -6.61 42.96
N GLY A 102 15.78 -7.26 43.41
CA GLY A 102 15.25 -8.61 43.24
C GLY A 102 13.86 -8.67 43.90
N ASP A 103 13.14 -9.77 43.65
CA ASP A 103 11.86 -10.18 44.27
C ASP A 103 11.99 -10.28 45.81
N PRO A 104 10.91 -10.17 46.62
CA PRO A 104 9.97 -11.29 46.76
C PRO A 104 8.45 -10.98 47.01
N THR A 105 7.61 -11.78 46.34
CA THR A 105 6.47 -12.57 46.88
C THR A 105 5.09 -11.94 47.19
N GLY A 106 4.06 -12.65 46.70
CA GLY A 106 2.70 -12.80 47.29
C GLY A 106 1.63 -11.98 46.58
N GLU A 107 0.47 -12.48 46.16
CA GLU A 107 -0.38 -13.52 46.75
C GLU A 107 -1.44 -13.98 45.72
N ASP A 108 -1.89 -15.21 45.92
CA ASP A 108 -2.83 -16.01 45.15
C ASP A 108 -4.22 -15.36 45.00
N SER A 109 -4.83 -15.46 43.82
CA SER A 109 -6.28 -15.26 43.68
C SER A 109 -6.84 -16.12 42.53
N PRO A 110 -7.83 -16.98 42.82
CA PRO A 110 -8.27 -18.04 41.92
C PRO A 110 -9.19 -17.54 40.80
N HIS A 111 -9.04 -18.20 39.66
CA HIS A 111 -9.90 -18.09 38.49
C HIS A 111 -11.27 -18.71 38.79
N THR A 112 -12.32 -17.89 38.79
CA THR A 112 -13.68 -18.40 38.69
C THR A 112 -13.96 -18.72 37.22
N ASP A 113 -14.08 -20.02 36.96
CA ASP A 113 -14.73 -20.61 35.80
C ASP A 113 -16.15 -20.02 35.64
N SER A 114 -16.45 -19.49 34.45
CA SER A 114 -17.79 -19.04 34.08
C SER A 114 -18.03 -19.30 32.60
N SER A 115 -18.53 -20.51 32.37
CA SER A 115 -19.66 -20.85 31.50
C SER A 115 -19.81 -20.05 30.21
N HIS A 116 -19.44 -20.72 29.11
CA HIS A 116 -19.81 -20.38 27.75
C HIS A 116 -21.31 -20.68 27.53
N GLU A 117 -22.12 -19.64 27.32
CA GLU A 117 -23.51 -19.78 26.85
C GLU A 117 -23.56 -19.74 25.32
N PRO A 118 -24.25 -20.69 24.64
CA PRO A 118 -24.53 -20.58 23.21
C PRO A 118 -25.77 -19.72 22.97
N GLY A 119 -25.55 -18.46 22.56
CA GLY A 119 -26.61 -17.57 22.10
C GLY A 119 -27.04 -17.89 20.67
N ALA A 120 -28.19 -18.53 20.52
CA ALA A 120 -28.94 -18.63 19.26
C ALA A 120 -29.47 -17.26 18.84
N GLY A 121 -29.48 -16.98 17.53
CA GLY A 121 -29.96 -15.71 16.98
C GLY A 121 -30.08 -15.72 15.46
N ASP A 122 -30.86 -16.66 14.92
CA ASP A 122 -31.38 -16.60 13.55
C ASP A 122 -32.38 -15.44 13.44
N GLY A 123 -32.07 -14.46 12.58
CA GLY A 123 -32.93 -13.30 12.33
C GLY A 123 -32.67 -12.71 10.95
N ARG A 124 -33.13 -13.41 9.89
CA ARG A 124 -33.17 -12.89 8.52
C ARG A 124 -34.62 -12.65 8.08
N ALA A 125 -34.96 -11.38 7.94
CA ALA A 125 -36.21 -10.82 7.43
C ALA A 125 -35.89 -9.37 6.98
N GLU A 126 -36.33 -8.73 5.90
CA GLU A 126 -37.15 -8.98 4.69
C GLU A 126 -36.62 -7.99 3.62
N GLY A 127 -36.74 -8.22 2.31
CA GLY A 127 -37.89 -7.74 1.52
C GLY A 127 -37.55 -6.47 0.73
N GLY A 128 -37.71 -6.48 -0.60
CA GLY A 128 -37.47 -5.29 -1.43
C GLY A 128 -37.37 -5.55 -2.93
N ASP A 129 -38.44 -6.10 -3.52
CA ASP A 129 -38.72 -6.08 -4.96
C ASP A 129 -38.98 -4.64 -5.43
N SER A 130 -38.34 -4.22 -6.52
CA SER A 130 -38.83 -3.14 -7.40
C SER A 130 -38.04 -3.08 -8.71
N GLY A 131 -38.68 -3.51 -9.79
CA GLY A 131 -38.85 -2.61 -10.94
C GLY A 131 -37.86 -2.74 -12.10
N VAL A 132 -38.17 -3.66 -13.02
CA VAL A 132 -37.80 -3.55 -14.43
C VAL A 132 -38.51 -2.34 -15.07
N VAL A 133 -37.77 -1.46 -15.74
CA VAL A 133 -38.29 -0.72 -16.91
C VAL A 133 -37.30 -0.80 -18.06
N ARG A 134 -37.80 -1.29 -19.18
CA ARG A 134 -37.17 -1.31 -20.49
C ARG A 134 -37.21 0.11 -21.07
N SER A 135 -36.17 0.51 -21.79
CA SER A 135 -36.26 1.63 -22.73
C SER A 135 -35.63 1.20 -24.04
N GLU A 136 -36.50 1.00 -25.03
CA GLU A 136 -36.16 0.73 -26.41
C GLU A 136 -36.04 2.06 -27.16
N GLY A 137 -35.18 2.10 -28.18
CA GLY A 137 -35.40 2.94 -29.35
C GLY A 137 -34.69 4.29 -29.41
N SER A 138 -33.58 4.34 -30.14
CA SER A 138 -33.39 5.39 -31.15
C SER A 138 -32.39 4.94 -32.21
N GLY A 139 -32.93 4.63 -33.38
CA GLY A 139 -32.14 4.41 -34.58
C GLY A 139 -31.49 5.71 -35.09
N ARG A 140 -30.40 5.56 -35.84
CA ARG A 140 -29.96 6.56 -36.81
C ARG A 140 -29.28 5.85 -37.97
N THR A 141 -30.04 5.65 -39.04
CA THR A 141 -29.56 5.60 -40.42
C THR A 141 -29.28 7.03 -40.89
N HIS A 142 -28.18 7.25 -41.60
CA HIS A 142 -28.12 7.82 -42.94
C HIS A 142 -26.71 7.57 -43.49
#